data_AF-A0A7C1PHE4-F1
#
_entry.id   AF-A0A7C1PHE4-F1
#
_cell.length_a   1.000
_cell.length_b   1.000
_cell.length_c   1.000
_cell.angle_alpha   90.00
_cell.angle_beta   90.00
_cell.angle_gamma   90.00
#
_symmetry.space_group_name_H-M   'P 1'
#
loop_
_entity.id
_entity.type
_entity.pdbx_description
1 polymer ?
#
loop_
_entity_poly.entity_id
_entity_poly.type
_entity_poly.pdbx_seq_one_letter_code
_entity_poly.pdbx_strand_id
1 'polypeptide(L)'
;MNRRIVGQMILANILEMSIDKYLNYVDRFITITSAAPFYKIYHIDKRIMTMRPRGVTGVVVREADEFRFYSPKYIKLNFELLWEPGNIKLKYSMNWIKTKNLFIYHIMNNLLTLQRNFWQTQDRKRLVPISLKEFLEEYPFLYLDVSRLSRLLNNNWIFLNGAKYLLRDLFWSTRKVHACIMQHVIRQQQHRMKERKIRDILKRDYGINISVRTTCNYRNSVHIPAYNKDYLTNPYDNGFSRIRTLHKKSLPMIPKRTGVYEISINKDIKYQNFASRVIYFGRSINLRNRIQSYLYDNIKNAVIEYYQKSYELFIRYFATYRYIQVEEELLVRFMDKFGSLPVANKCPKRK
;
A
#
# COMPACT_ATOMS: atom_id res chain seq x y z
N MET A 1 32.82 -7.12 -17.73
CA MET A 1 31.74 -6.41 -17.01
C MET A 1 30.55 -7.34 -16.82
N ASN A 2 30.18 -7.67 -15.57
CA ASN A 2 29.07 -8.58 -15.27
C ASN A 2 27.72 -7.90 -15.52
N ARG A 3 27.13 -8.16 -16.70
CA ARG A 3 25.74 -7.82 -17.00
C ARG A 3 24.83 -8.81 -16.28
N ARG A 4 24.03 -8.32 -15.32
CA ARG A 4 23.02 -9.14 -14.64
C ARG A 4 21.62 -8.69 -15.04
N ILE A 5 20.81 -9.62 -15.54
CA ILE A 5 19.38 -9.39 -15.73
C ILE A 5 18.74 -9.34 -14.35
N VAL A 6 18.14 -8.20 -14.03
CA VAL A 6 17.52 -7.92 -12.72
C VAL A 6 16.02 -7.73 -12.81
N GLY A 7 15.48 -7.57 -14.02
CA GLY A 7 14.05 -7.44 -14.24
C GLY A 7 13.60 -7.73 -15.65
N GLN A 8 12.30 -7.86 -15.79
CA GLN A 8 11.60 -8.19 -17.02
C GLN A 8 10.30 -7.39 -17.09
N MET A 9 9.97 -6.93 -18.28
CA MET A 9 8.73 -6.24 -18.58
C MET A 9 8.18 -6.77 -19.89
N ILE A 10 6.88 -7.05 -19.92
CA ILE A 10 6.18 -7.39 -21.16
C ILE A 10 5.82 -6.06 -21.84
N LEU A 11 6.45 -5.78 -22.98
CA LEU A 11 6.27 -4.53 -23.74
C LEU A 11 4.99 -4.55 -24.57
N ALA A 12 4.74 -5.71 -25.17
CA ALA A 12 3.47 -6.03 -25.80
C ALA A 12 3.21 -7.53 -25.61
N ASN A 13 1.99 -7.85 -25.18
CA ASN A 13 1.33 -9.03 -25.71
C ASN A 13 1.25 -8.78 -27.22
N ILE A 14 2.12 -9.41 -28.01
CA ILE A 14 2.04 -9.35 -29.49
C ILE A 14 0.65 -9.83 -29.94
N LEU A 15 -0.07 -10.56 -29.10
CA LEU A 15 -1.40 -11.06 -29.36
C LEU A 15 -2.34 -10.60 -28.24
N GLU A 16 -3.15 -9.58 -28.52
CA GLU A 16 -4.46 -9.45 -27.86
C GLU A 16 -5.38 -10.66 -28.21
N MET A 17 -4.96 -11.49 -29.16
CA MET A 17 -5.60 -12.72 -29.60
C MET A 17 -5.03 -13.94 -28.84
N SER A 18 -5.84 -14.98 -28.63
CA SER A 18 -5.31 -16.28 -28.18
C SER A 18 -4.34 -16.84 -29.22
N ILE A 19 -3.41 -17.71 -28.82
CA ILE A 19 -2.49 -18.39 -29.76
C ILE A 19 -3.30 -19.09 -30.85
N ASP A 20 -4.41 -19.73 -30.49
CA ASP A 20 -5.28 -20.39 -31.46
C ASP A 20 -5.93 -19.38 -32.43
N LYS A 21 -6.31 -18.18 -31.98
CA LYS A 21 -6.80 -17.12 -32.86
C LYS A 21 -5.71 -16.57 -33.78
N TYR A 22 -4.47 -16.46 -33.29
CA TYR A 22 -3.34 -16.02 -34.09
C TYR A 22 -2.90 -17.09 -35.11
N LEU A 23 -2.80 -18.35 -34.69
CA LEU A 23 -2.50 -19.47 -35.56
C LEU A 23 -3.60 -19.65 -36.60
N ASN A 24 -4.88 -19.55 -36.24
CA ASN A 24 -5.98 -19.55 -37.20
C ASN A 24 -5.95 -18.34 -38.15
N TYR A 25 -5.48 -17.18 -37.68
CA TYR A 25 -5.29 -15.99 -38.53
C TYR A 25 -4.13 -16.21 -39.50
N VAL A 26 -3.01 -16.76 -39.02
CA VAL A 26 -1.83 -17.10 -39.82
C VAL A 26 -2.15 -18.20 -40.82
N ASP A 27 -2.85 -19.27 -40.42
CA ASP A 27 -3.31 -20.34 -41.33
C ASP A 27 -4.22 -19.77 -42.41
N ARG A 28 -5.27 -19.01 -42.05
CA ARG A 28 -6.13 -18.36 -43.05
C ARG A 28 -5.32 -17.48 -43.99
N PHE A 29 -4.32 -16.77 -43.48
CA PHE A 29 -3.46 -15.90 -44.28
C PHE A 29 -2.51 -16.69 -45.20
N ILE A 30 -1.88 -17.75 -44.70
CA ILE A 30 -1.00 -18.66 -45.45
C ILE A 30 -1.78 -19.36 -46.57
N THR A 31 -3.01 -19.82 -46.29
CA THR A 31 -3.88 -20.44 -47.31
C THR A 31 -4.29 -19.44 -48.39
N ILE A 32 -4.36 -18.13 -48.08
CA ILE A 32 -4.66 -17.06 -49.04
C ILE A 32 -3.42 -16.60 -49.83
N THR A 33 -2.21 -16.73 -49.28
CA THR A 33 -0.97 -16.15 -49.83
C THR A 33 0.10 -17.18 -50.23
N SER A 34 -0.29 -18.45 -50.38
CA SER A 34 0.58 -19.60 -50.67
C SER A 34 1.41 -19.53 -51.97
N ALA A 35 1.26 -18.47 -52.78
CA ALA A 35 2.09 -18.21 -53.95
C ALA A 35 3.30 -17.28 -53.70
N ALA A 36 3.47 -16.72 -52.50
CA ALA A 36 4.55 -15.76 -52.23
C ALA A 36 5.90 -16.47 -51.87
N PRO A 37 7.03 -16.20 -52.58
CA PRO A 37 8.27 -16.98 -52.47
C PRO A 37 9.02 -16.91 -51.13
N PHE A 38 8.60 -16.03 -50.22
CA PHE A 38 9.43 -15.60 -49.09
C PHE A 38 9.03 -16.21 -47.74
N TYR A 39 7.96 -17.00 -47.67
CA TYR A 39 7.57 -17.71 -46.44
C TYR A 39 8.34 -19.03 -46.27
N LYS A 40 9.66 -18.94 -46.14
CA LYS A 40 10.42 -20.00 -45.48
C LYS A 40 10.24 -19.80 -43.97
N ILE A 41 9.41 -20.66 -43.38
CA ILE A 41 9.14 -20.79 -41.94
C ILE A 41 10.46 -21.07 -41.21
N TYR A 42 11.23 -20.03 -40.92
CA TYR A 42 12.37 -20.10 -40.02
C TYR A 42 12.14 -19.06 -38.93
N HIS A 43 11.89 -19.57 -37.73
CA HIS A 43 11.68 -18.85 -36.48
C HIS A 43 10.25 -18.42 -36.13
N ILE A 44 9.31 -19.38 -36.11
CA ILE A 44 8.42 -19.44 -34.95
C ILE A 44 9.33 -19.79 -33.76
N ASP A 45 9.57 -18.82 -32.89
CA ASP A 45 10.44 -18.95 -31.71
C ASP A 45 10.05 -20.22 -30.93
N LYS A 46 10.97 -21.15 -30.69
CA LYS A 46 10.75 -22.37 -29.89
C LYS A 46 10.11 -22.07 -28.53
N ARG A 47 10.23 -20.83 -28.03
CA ARG A 47 9.53 -20.33 -26.84
C ARG A 47 8.01 -20.40 -26.94
N ILE A 48 7.43 -20.23 -28.13
CA ILE A 48 5.97 -20.29 -28.40
C ILE A 48 5.41 -21.68 -28.07
N MET A 49 6.19 -22.75 -28.27
CA MET A 49 5.78 -24.12 -27.96
C MET A 49 5.95 -24.50 -26.48
N THR A 50 6.68 -23.72 -25.69
CA THR A 50 7.12 -24.11 -24.33
C THR A 50 6.35 -23.47 -23.17
N MET A 51 5.17 -22.87 -23.43
CA MET A 51 4.32 -22.22 -22.42
C MET A 51 5.03 -21.17 -21.53
N ARG A 52 6.13 -20.57 -21.98
CA ARG A 52 6.80 -19.45 -21.29
C ARG A 52 6.01 -18.13 -21.49
N PRO A 53 6.06 -17.18 -20.54
CA PRO A 53 5.24 -15.96 -20.56
C PRO A 53 5.33 -15.21 -21.90
N ARG A 54 4.15 -14.86 -22.43
CA ARG A 54 3.90 -14.36 -23.79
C ARG A 54 4.31 -12.88 -23.94
N GLY A 55 5.05 -12.53 -25.01
CA GLY A 55 5.26 -11.15 -25.47
C GLY A 55 6.70 -10.76 -25.79
N VAL A 56 6.89 -9.60 -26.46
CA VAL A 56 8.22 -8.97 -26.57
C VAL A 56 8.62 -8.58 -25.15
N THR A 57 9.57 -9.32 -24.58
CA THR A 57 10.05 -9.06 -23.23
C THR A 57 11.20 -8.06 -23.31
N GLY A 58 10.97 -6.86 -22.78
CA GLY A 58 12.09 -6.01 -22.43
C GLY A 58 12.73 -6.52 -21.14
N VAL A 59 14.05 -6.44 -21.07
CA VAL A 59 14.84 -6.86 -19.92
C VAL A 59 15.50 -5.64 -19.30
N VAL A 60 15.45 -5.56 -17.98
CA VAL A 60 16.24 -4.59 -17.21
C VAL A 60 17.56 -5.27 -16.87
N VAL A 61 18.64 -4.67 -17.33
CA VAL A 61 20.00 -5.11 -17.04
C VAL A 61 20.63 -4.10 -16.09
N ARG A 62 21.26 -4.60 -15.05
CA ARG A 62 22.14 -3.81 -14.20
C ARG A 62 23.55 -3.87 -14.79
N GLU A 63 24.08 -2.71 -15.16
CA GLU A 63 25.45 -2.52 -15.64
C GLU A 63 26.21 -1.66 -14.63
N ALA A 64 27.09 -2.27 -13.84
CA ALA A 64 27.71 -1.64 -12.67
C ALA A 64 26.66 -1.01 -11.72
N ASP A 65 26.53 0.32 -11.75
CA ASP A 65 25.58 1.07 -10.93
C ASP A 65 24.38 1.63 -11.72
N GLU A 66 24.28 1.39 -13.02
CA GLU A 66 23.17 1.84 -13.86
C GLU A 66 22.16 0.73 -14.13
N PHE A 67 20.90 1.13 -14.34
CA PHE A 67 19.84 0.26 -14.84
C PHE A 67 19.48 0.69 -16.24
N ARG A 68 19.52 -0.24 -17.18
CA ARG A 68 19.18 0.02 -18.58
C ARG A 68 18.09 -0.93 -19.04
N PHE A 69 17.17 -0.40 -19.82
CA PHE A 69 16.08 -1.17 -20.39
C PHE A 69 16.43 -1.57 -21.82
N TYR A 70 16.57 -2.88 -22.04
CA TYR A 70 16.82 -3.44 -23.37
C TYR A 70 15.56 -4.08 -23.90
N SER A 71 15.19 -3.74 -25.13
CA SER A 71 14.16 -4.45 -25.87
C SER A 71 14.75 -5.19 -27.06
N PRO A 72 14.18 -6.35 -27.48
CA PRO A 72 14.56 -7.03 -28.71
C PRO A 72 14.57 -6.08 -29.92
N LYS A 73 15.50 -6.31 -30.87
CA LYS A 73 15.66 -5.49 -32.08
C LYS A 73 14.36 -5.33 -32.89
N TYR A 74 13.38 -6.23 -32.74
CA TYR A 74 12.10 -6.18 -33.44
C TYR A 74 11.18 -5.00 -33.07
N ILE A 75 11.45 -4.29 -31.97
CA ILE A 75 10.80 -2.99 -31.71
C ILE A 75 11.27 -1.91 -32.69
N LYS A 76 12.44 -2.12 -33.31
CA LYS A 76 13.02 -1.28 -34.37
C LYS A 76 12.67 -1.76 -35.78
N LEU A 77 11.70 -2.66 -35.97
CA LEU A 77 11.27 -3.03 -37.32
C LEU A 77 10.67 -1.79 -38.02
N ASN A 78 11.30 -1.39 -39.12
CA ASN A 78 10.70 -0.48 -40.08
C ASN A 78 9.65 -1.26 -40.87
N PHE A 79 8.41 -1.20 -40.38
CA PHE A 79 7.23 -1.72 -41.10
C PHE A 79 6.94 -0.96 -42.41
N GLU A 80 7.71 0.09 -42.72
CA GLU A 80 7.78 0.69 -44.06
C GLU A 80 8.20 -0.33 -45.13
N LEU A 81 8.91 -1.40 -44.75
CA LEU A 81 9.29 -2.51 -45.64
C LEU A 81 8.20 -3.57 -45.81
N LEU A 82 7.05 -3.46 -45.14
CA LEU A 82 5.88 -4.25 -45.51
C LEU A 82 5.27 -3.60 -46.74
N TRP A 83 5.68 -4.09 -47.91
CA TRP A 83 5.04 -3.81 -49.19
C TRP A 83 3.51 -3.85 -49.04
N GLU A 84 2.82 -2.88 -49.64
CA GLU A 84 1.42 -2.54 -49.36
C GLU A 84 0.58 -3.79 -49.11
N PRO A 85 0.25 -4.12 -47.84
CA PRO A 85 -0.76 -5.12 -47.64
C PRO A 85 -2.03 -4.48 -48.17
N GLY A 86 -2.78 -5.17 -49.04
CA GLY A 86 -4.11 -4.73 -49.50
C GLY A 86 -5.13 -4.52 -48.36
N ASN A 87 -4.69 -4.56 -47.09
CA ASN A 87 -5.46 -4.36 -45.89
C ASN A 87 -4.83 -3.25 -45.01
N ILE A 88 -5.23 -2.01 -45.29
CA ILE A 88 -4.88 -0.77 -44.58
C ILE A 88 -5.06 -0.90 -43.05
N LYS A 89 -6.05 -1.66 -42.58
CA LYS A 89 -6.32 -1.84 -41.13
C LYS A 89 -5.16 -2.53 -40.41
N LEU A 90 -4.52 -3.51 -41.06
CA LEU A 90 -3.38 -4.24 -40.48
C LEU A 90 -2.17 -3.31 -40.31
N LYS A 91 -1.89 -2.46 -41.32
CA LYS A 91 -0.82 -1.46 -41.27
C LYS A 91 -1.00 -0.51 -40.10
N TYR A 92 -2.24 -0.02 -39.88
CA TYR A 92 -2.53 0.84 -38.74
C TYR A 92 -2.35 0.13 -37.40
N SER A 93 -2.88 -1.08 -37.22
CA SER A 93 -2.70 -1.85 -35.98
C SER A 93 -1.23 -2.10 -35.65
N MET A 94 -0.41 -2.43 -36.65
CA MET A 94 1.03 -2.62 -36.46
C MET A 94 1.75 -1.33 -36.07
N ASN A 95 1.39 -0.20 -36.69
CA ASN A 95 1.92 1.11 -36.33
C ASN A 95 1.54 1.50 -34.89
N TRP A 96 0.32 1.20 -34.44
CA TRP A 96 -0.10 1.44 -33.05
C TRP A 96 0.72 0.62 -32.05
N ILE A 97 0.97 -0.67 -32.34
CA ILE A 97 1.81 -1.53 -31.51
C ILE A 97 3.24 -0.98 -31.46
N LYS A 98 3.81 -0.55 -32.60
CA LYS A 98 5.13 0.08 -32.66
C LYS A 98 5.18 1.34 -31.79
N THR A 99 4.24 2.26 -31.96
CA THR A 99 4.16 3.50 -31.19
C THR A 99 4.07 3.24 -29.70
N LYS A 100 3.21 2.30 -29.27
CA LYS A 100 3.11 1.88 -27.87
C LYS A 100 4.44 1.37 -27.33
N ASN A 101 5.11 0.48 -28.07
CA ASN A 101 6.38 -0.09 -27.66
C ASN A 101 7.49 0.96 -27.55
N LEU A 102 7.54 1.92 -28.49
CA LEU A 102 8.46 3.05 -28.44
C LEU A 102 8.21 3.93 -27.22
N PHE A 103 6.95 4.24 -26.91
CA PHE A 103 6.58 5.00 -25.71
C PHE A 103 7.02 4.27 -24.44
N ILE A 104 6.75 2.97 -24.32
CA ILE A 104 7.16 2.21 -23.13
C ILE A 104 8.69 2.17 -23.02
N TYR A 105 9.40 1.94 -24.12
CA TYR A 105 10.87 1.96 -24.11
C TYR A 105 11.43 3.30 -23.63
N HIS A 106 10.88 4.42 -24.13
CA HIS A 106 11.24 5.77 -23.68
C HIS A 106 10.93 5.97 -22.19
N ILE A 107 9.70 5.66 -21.77
CA ILE A 107 9.27 5.80 -20.38
C ILE A 107 10.18 4.99 -19.45
N MET A 108 10.48 3.74 -19.80
CA MET A 108 11.25 2.84 -18.94
C MET A 108 12.70 3.28 -18.77
N ASN A 109 13.39 3.68 -19.84
CA ASN A 109 14.78 4.13 -19.70
C ASN A 109 14.88 5.36 -18.79
N ASN A 110 14.00 6.34 -18.98
CA ASN A 110 14.01 7.55 -18.17
C ASN A 110 13.55 7.28 -16.73
N LEU A 111 12.54 6.42 -16.53
CA LEU A 111 12.07 6.05 -15.18
C LEU A 111 13.11 5.23 -14.40
N LEU A 112 13.88 4.38 -15.07
CA LEU A 112 14.98 3.63 -14.44
C LEU A 112 16.08 4.56 -13.95
N THR A 113 16.43 5.57 -14.75
CA THR A 113 17.40 6.59 -14.37
C THR A 113 16.88 7.46 -13.23
N LEU A 114 15.67 8.02 -13.37
CA LEU A 114 15.06 8.90 -12.38
C LEU A 114 14.90 8.23 -11.02
N GLN A 115 14.46 6.97 -11.00
CA GLN A 115 14.16 6.23 -9.77
C GLN A 115 15.31 5.30 -9.34
N ARG A 116 16.55 5.57 -9.77
CA ARG A 116 17.73 4.72 -9.52
C ARG A 116 17.89 4.30 -8.06
N ASN A 117 17.77 5.25 -7.13
CA ASN A 117 17.92 4.99 -5.69
C ASN A 117 16.87 4.01 -5.16
N PHE A 118 15.63 4.11 -5.66
CA PHE A 118 14.59 3.15 -5.35
C PHE A 118 14.92 1.77 -5.92
N TRP A 119 15.40 1.67 -7.16
CA TRP A 119 15.72 0.38 -7.78
C TRP A 119 16.85 -0.37 -7.06
N GLN A 120 17.83 0.35 -6.53
CA GLN A 120 18.94 -0.25 -5.78
C GLN A 120 18.50 -0.76 -4.40
N THR A 121 17.61 -0.04 -3.71
CA THR A 121 17.28 -0.30 -2.31
C THR A 121 15.93 -0.98 -2.09
N GLN A 122 15.05 -0.91 -3.08
CA GLN A 122 13.62 -1.21 -2.98
C GLN A 122 12.88 -0.40 -1.89
N ASP A 123 13.50 0.69 -1.41
CA ASP A 123 12.92 1.56 -0.38
C ASP A 123 12.08 2.68 -1.01
N ARG A 124 10.75 2.59 -0.86
CA ARG A 124 9.81 3.57 -1.42
C ARG A 124 10.03 5.00 -0.92
N LYS A 125 10.70 5.20 0.22
CA LYS A 125 11.06 6.54 0.72
C LYS A 125 12.09 7.23 -0.17
N ARG A 126 12.84 6.46 -0.98
CA ARG A 126 13.84 6.96 -1.92
C ARG A 126 13.31 7.19 -3.32
N LEU A 127 11.99 7.09 -3.52
CA LEU A 127 11.36 7.51 -4.78
C LEU A 127 11.50 9.03 -4.92
N VAL A 128 11.98 9.45 -6.09
CA VAL A 128 11.97 10.85 -6.50
C VAL A 128 10.51 11.23 -6.81
N PRO A 129 9.93 12.21 -6.11
CA PRO A 129 8.57 12.62 -6.40
C PRO A 129 8.50 13.30 -7.77
N ILE A 130 7.57 12.84 -8.61
CA ILE A 130 7.37 13.42 -9.94
C ILE A 130 5.91 13.23 -10.40
N SER A 131 5.33 14.27 -10.95
CA SER A 131 4.03 14.20 -11.62
C SER A 131 4.18 13.75 -13.08
N LEU A 132 3.09 13.33 -13.70
CA LEU A 132 3.12 12.96 -15.12
C LEU A 132 3.50 14.13 -16.03
N LYS A 133 3.13 15.34 -15.65
CA LYS A 133 3.41 16.55 -16.43
C LYS A 133 4.89 16.89 -16.34
N GLU A 134 5.43 16.96 -15.12
CA GLU A 134 6.86 17.19 -14.88
C GLU A 134 7.73 16.14 -15.58
N PHE A 135 7.33 14.87 -15.55
CA PHE A 135 8.05 13.82 -16.28
C PHE A 135 8.10 14.06 -17.80
N LEU A 136 7.03 14.57 -18.41
CA LEU A 136 7.01 14.88 -19.85
C LEU A 136 7.73 16.19 -20.18
N GLU A 137 7.76 17.14 -19.24
CA GLU A 137 8.56 18.36 -19.36
C GLU A 137 10.07 18.03 -19.31
N GLU A 138 10.48 17.11 -18.43
CA GLU A 138 11.87 16.66 -18.27
C GLU A 138 12.31 15.66 -19.38
N TYR A 139 11.41 14.76 -19.79
CA TYR A 139 11.68 13.71 -20.77
C TYR A 139 10.68 13.76 -21.94
N PRO A 140 10.70 14.83 -22.76
CA PRO A 140 9.77 15.00 -23.86
C PRO A 140 9.91 13.89 -24.91
N PHE A 141 8.78 13.46 -25.48
CA PHE A 141 8.77 12.50 -26.58
C PHE A 141 7.62 12.82 -27.53
N LEU A 142 7.90 12.74 -28.84
CA LEU A 142 6.94 13.11 -29.87
C LEU A 142 5.66 12.27 -29.75
N TYR A 143 4.51 12.94 -29.76
CA TYR A 143 3.19 12.35 -29.61
C TYR A 143 2.89 11.64 -28.28
N LEU A 144 3.74 11.76 -27.26
CA LEU A 144 3.45 11.27 -25.92
C LEU A 144 2.89 12.40 -25.04
N ASP A 145 1.58 12.43 -24.89
CA ASP A 145 0.88 13.37 -23.99
C ASP A 145 0.58 12.74 -22.61
N VAL A 146 0.14 13.57 -21.65
CA VAL A 146 -0.19 13.15 -20.29
C VAL A 146 -1.26 12.04 -20.25
N SER A 147 -2.23 12.08 -21.17
CA SER A 147 -3.32 11.11 -21.25
C SER A 147 -2.79 9.74 -21.72
N ARG A 148 -1.97 9.72 -22.77
CA ARG A 148 -1.29 8.52 -23.28
C ARG A 148 -0.35 7.94 -22.23
N LEU A 149 0.45 8.78 -21.59
CA LEU A 149 1.33 8.36 -20.49
C LEU A 149 0.52 7.71 -19.36
N SER A 150 -0.53 8.36 -18.88
CA SER A 150 -1.40 7.83 -17.81
C SER A 150 -1.97 6.46 -18.18
N ARG A 151 -2.54 6.30 -19.38
CA ARG A 151 -3.09 5.02 -19.88
C ARG A 151 -2.04 3.93 -19.95
N LEU A 152 -0.82 4.24 -20.39
CA LEU A 152 0.28 3.28 -20.42
C LEU A 152 0.68 2.86 -19.00
N LEU A 153 0.85 3.80 -18.09
CA LEU A 153 1.31 3.50 -16.72
C LEU A 153 0.33 2.64 -15.93
N ASN A 154 -0.98 2.81 -16.16
CA ASN A 154 -2.03 2.06 -15.46
C ASN A 154 -2.18 0.61 -15.93
N ASN A 155 -1.66 0.27 -17.12
CA ASN A 155 -1.86 -1.03 -17.75
C ASN A 155 -0.58 -1.87 -17.86
N ASN A 156 0.57 -1.31 -17.47
CA ASN A 156 1.86 -1.93 -17.65
C ASN A 156 2.56 -2.22 -16.32
N TRP A 157 3.16 -3.41 -16.25
CA TRP A 157 3.81 -3.93 -15.06
C TRP A 157 5.27 -4.26 -15.35
N ILE A 158 6.14 -3.99 -14.38
CA ILE A 158 7.53 -4.43 -14.39
C ILE A 158 7.76 -5.42 -13.25
N PHE A 159 8.47 -6.50 -13.56
CA PHE A 159 9.02 -7.39 -12.55
C PHE A 159 10.49 -7.07 -12.36
N LEU A 160 10.89 -6.72 -11.14
CA LEU A 160 12.27 -6.36 -10.81
C LEU A 160 12.63 -6.93 -9.44
N ASN A 161 13.79 -7.58 -9.33
CA ASN A 161 14.31 -8.13 -8.07
C ASN A 161 13.31 -8.99 -7.29
N GLY A 162 12.50 -9.80 -7.98
CA GLY A 162 11.51 -10.68 -7.34
C GLY A 162 10.16 -10.02 -7.02
N ALA A 163 10.02 -8.71 -7.23
CA ALA A 163 8.80 -7.96 -6.96
C ALA A 163 8.13 -7.45 -8.24
N LYS A 164 6.80 -7.43 -8.22
CA LYS A 164 5.97 -6.91 -9.31
C LYS A 164 5.49 -5.50 -8.98
N TYR A 165 5.72 -4.56 -9.88
CA TYR A 165 5.34 -3.16 -9.74
C TYR A 165 4.44 -2.72 -10.89
N LEU A 166 3.33 -2.04 -10.58
CA LEU A 166 2.60 -1.27 -11.58
C LEU A 166 3.40 -0.01 -11.87
N LEU A 167 3.57 0.38 -13.14
CA LEU A 167 4.39 1.56 -13.44
C LEU A 167 3.81 2.83 -12.83
N ARG A 168 2.48 2.95 -12.74
CA ARG A 168 1.80 4.05 -12.06
C ARG A 168 2.24 4.22 -10.60
N ASP A 169 2.57 3.14 -9.91
CA ASP A 169 2.96 3.18 -8.49
C ASP A 169 4.35 3.76 -8.27
N LEU A 170 5.10 4.05 -9.34
CA LEU A 170 6.42 4.66 -9.29
C LEU A 170 6.37 6.18 -9.46
N PHE A 171 5.21 6.72 -9.83
CA PHE A 171 4.95 8.16 -9.97
C PHE A 171 4.27 8.68 -8.71
N TRP A 172 5.05 8.87 -7.65
CA TRP A 172 4.53 9.41 -6.39
C TRP A 172 4.58 10.92 -6.39
N SER A 173 3.51 11.55 -5.89
CA SER A 173 3.55 12.96 -5.56
C SER A 173 4.44 13.22 -4.36
N THR A 174 4.98 14.43 -4.26
CA THR A 174 5.76 14.93 -3.11
C THR A 174 5.03 14.66 -1.79
N ARG A 175 3.73 14.90 -1.77
CA ARG A 175 2.86 14.58 -0.63
C ARG A 175 2.94 13.11 -0.21
N LYS A 176 2.89 12.17 -1.16
CA LYS A 176 2.88 10.73 -0.88
C LYS A 176 4.24 10.26 -0.36
N VAL A 177 5.34 10.74 -0.96
CA VAL A 177 6.70 10.47 -0.50
C VAL A 177 6.90 11.00 0.93
N HIS A 178 6.58 12.27 1.18
CA HIS A 178 6.72 12.88 2.50
C HIS A 178 5.86 12.19 3.55
N ALA A 179 4.63 11.80 3.21
CA ALA A 179 3.76 11.08 4.12
C ALA A 179 4.32 9.68 4.48
N CYS A 180 4.96 8.99 3.53
CA CYS A 180 5.63 7.71 3.76
C CYS A 180 6.84 7.86 4.69
N ILE A 181 7.69 8.87 4.45
CA ILE A 181 8.84 9.19 5.32
C ILE A 181 8.35 9.52 6.74
N MET A 182 7.32 10.35 6.85
CA MET A 182 6.72 10.70 8.14
C MET A 182 6.14 9.48 8.87
N GLN A 183 5.48 8.56 8.17
CA GLN A 183 5.01 7.30 8.75
C GLN A 183 6.19 6.47 9.32
N HIS A 184 7.31 6.43 8.61
CA HIS A 184 8.52 5.75 9.07
C HIS A 184 9.11 6.40 10.34
N VAL A 185 9.22 7.73 10.37
CA VAL A 185 9.67 8.50 11.54
C VAL A 185 8.79 8.22 12.76
N ILE A 186 7.47 8.19 12.58
CA ILE A 186 6.52 7.92 13.68
C ILE A 186 6.66 6.48 14.20
N ARG A 187 6.87 5.51 13.32
CA ARG A 187 7.07 4.10 13.70
C ARG A 187 8.34 3.88 14.52
N GLN A 188 9.45 4.54 14.16
CA GLN A 188 10.72 4.40 14.88
C GLN A 188 10.66 4.97 16.31
N GLN A 189 9.93 6.06 16.51
CA GLN A 189 9.92 6.82 17.77
C GLN A 189 8.74 6.45 18.70
N GLN A 190 8.21 5.23 18.59
CA GLN A 190 7.09 4.72 19.40
C GLN A 190 5.82 5.61 19.35
N HIS A 191 5.22 5.76 18.17
CA HIS A 191 3.82 6.12 17.88
C HIS A 191 3.13 7.35 18.54
N ARG A 192 3.77 8.10 19.44
CA ARG A 192 3.19 9.25 20.15
C ARG A 192 4.08 10.49 20.07
N MET A 193 4.15 11.07 18.88
CA MET A 193 4.86 12.33 18.67
C MET A 193 3.90 13.48 18.35
N LYS A 194 4.15 14.64 18.97
CA LYS A 194 3.54 15.92 18.59
C LYS A 194 3.99 16.31 17.18
N GLU A 195 3.11 16.95 16.42
CA GLU A 195 3.39 17.31 15.03
C GLU A 195 4.55 18.30 14.88
N ARG A 196 4.78 19.16 15.90
CA ARG A 196 5.96 20.02 15.94
C ARG A 196 7.26 19.20 15.95
N LYS A 197 7.34 18.17 16.80
CA LYS A 197 8.49 17.27 16.89
C LYS A 197 8.69 16.49 15.60
N ILE A 198 7.60 16.00 14.99
CA ILE A 198 7.64 15.31 13.69
C ILE A 198 8.23 16.23 12.63
N ARG A 199 7.73 17.47 12.53
CA ARG A 199 8.25 18.48 11.60
C ARG A 199 9.74 18.73 11.81
N ASP A 200 10.17 18.88 13.06
CA ASP A 200 11.56 19.21 13.37
C ASP A 200 12.51 18.05 12.99
N ILE A 201 12.07 16.79 13.19
CA ILE A 201 12.78 15.59 12.72
C ILE A 201 12.83 15.54 11.19
N LEU A 202 11.69 15.77 10.51
CA LEU A 202 11.62 15.78 9.05
C LEU A 202 12.57 16.83 8.45
N LYS A 203 12.65 18.01 9.06
CA LYS A 203 13.57 19.08 8.63
C LYS A 203 15.03 18.71 8.86
N ARG A 204 15.36 18.18 10.04
CA ARG A 204 16.74 17.87 10.44
C ARG A 204 17.31 16.66 9.72
N ASP A 205 16.56 15.56 9.69
CA ASP A 205 17.09 14.25 9.30
C ASP A 205 16.81 13.94 7.81
N TYR A 206 15.82 14.63 7.21
CA TYR A 206 15.38 14.38 5.84
C TYR A 206 15.34 15.63 4.96
N GLY A 207 15.69 16.82 5.49
CA GLY A 207 15.66 18.08 4.74
C GLY A 207 14.26 18.57 4.33
N ILE A 208 13.19 17.96 4.85
CA ILE A 208 11.81 18.26 4.46
C ILE A 208 11.28 19.42 5.31
N ASN A 209 11.20 20.60 4.71
CA ASN A 209 10.67 21.80 5.37
C ASN A 209 9.17 21.97 5.09
N ILE A 210 8.33 21.58 6.04
CA ILE A 210 6.86 21.69 5.93
C ILE A 210 6.25 22.37 7.16
N SER A 211 5.06 22.94 7.00
CA SER A 211 4.32 23.51 8.12
C SER A 211 3.78 22.41 9.06
N VAL A 212 3.44 22.80 10.30
CA VAL A 212 2.75 21.91 11.24
C VAL A 212 1.40 21.47 10.67
N ARG A 213 0.67 22.37 10.00
CA ARG A 213 -0.61 22.05 9.34
C ARG A 213 -0.44 20.99 8.25
N THR A 214 0.60 21.10 7.44
CA THR A 214 0.94 20.11 6.41
C THR A 214 1.30 18.76 7.04
N THR A 215 2.04 18.79 8.16
CA THR A 215 2.38 17.60 8.94
C THR A 215 1.10 16.89 9.43
N CYS A 216 0.12 17.63 9.99
CA CYS A 216 -1.19 17.08 10.36
C CYS A 216 -1.90 16.44 9.16
N ASN A 217 -1.92 17.12 8.01
CA ASN A 217 -2.59 16.64 6.81
C ASN A 217 -1.97 15.34 6.28
N TYR A 218 -0.63 15.26 6.27
CA TYR A 218 0.07 14.04 5.88
C TYR A 218 -0.22 12.92 6.86
N ARG A 219 -0.19 13.20 8.16
CA ARG A 219 -0.53 12.24 9.22
C ARG A 219 -1.92 11.64 9.05
N ASN A 220 -2.90 12.48 8.76
CA ASN A 220 -4.27 12.03 8.46
C ASN A 220 -4.33 11.16 7.19
N SER A 221 -3.56 11.51 6.14
CA SER A 221 -3.56 10.73 4.88
C SER A 221 -2.95 9.34 4.98
N VAL A 222 -2.14 9.08 6.01
CA VAL A 222 -1.61 7.74 6.32
C VAL A 222 -2.34 7.10 7.50
N HIS A 223 -3.50 7.64 7.86
CA HIS A 223 -4.38 7.14 8.93
C HIS A 223 -3.69 6.99 10.29
N ILE A 224 -2.71 7.85 10.59
CA ILE A 224 -2.06 7.88 11.91
C ILE A 224 -2.83 8.87 12.80
N PRO A 225 -3.35 8.46 13.97
CA PRO A 225 -4.04 9.37 14.88
C PRO A 225 -3.11 10.47 15.40
N ALA A 226 -3.62 11.71 15.56
CA ALA A 226 -2.88 12.82 16.19
C ALA A 226 -2.49 12.52 17.65
N TYR A 227 -1.43 13.14 18.15
CA TYR A 227 -0.91 12.86 19.50
C TYR A 227 -1.91 13.14 20.62
N ASN A 228 -2.79 14.13 20.44
CA ASN A 228 -3.76 14.59 21.43
C ASN A 228 -5.10 13.87 21.34
N LYS A 229 -5.28 12.99 20.36
CA LYS A 229 -6.52 12.22 20.18
C LYS A 229 -6.39 10.84 20.81
N ASP A 230 -6.25 10.82 22.13
CA ASP A 230 -6.43 9.60 22.94
C ASP A 230 -7.88 9.06 22.82
N TYR A 231 -8.83 9.93 22.48
CA TYR A 231 -10.27 9.69 22.48
C TYR A 231 -10.82 8.93 21.25
N LEU A 232 -10.01 8.68 20.22
CA LEU A 232 -10.48 8.14 18.93
C LEU A 232 -10.85 6.65 18.95
N THR A 233 -10.86 5.99 20.11
CA THR A 233 -11.24 4.57 20.25
C THR A 233 -12.70 4.40 20.65
N ASN A 234 -13.30 5.46 21.19
CA ASN A 234 -14.59 5.42 21.82
C ASN A 234 -15.54 6.41 21.12
N PRO A 235 -16.42 5.96 20.21
CA PRO A 235 -17.42 6.84 19.59
C PRO A 235 -18.38 7.46 20.61
N TYR A 236 -18.41 6.91 21.82
CA TYR A 236 -19.27 7.31 22.92
C TYR A 236 -18.51 8.11 23.98
N ASP A 237 -17.40 8.77 23.65
CA ASP A 237 -16.57 9.49 24.63
C ASP A 237 -17.38 10.50 25.47
N ASN A 238 -18.34 11.20 24.86
CA ASN A 238 -19.27 12.10 25.56
C ASN A 238 -20.25 11.37 26.51
N GLY A 239 -20.50 10.08 26.29
CA GLY A 239 -21.34 9.23 27.13
C GLY A 239 -20.56 8.55 28.27
N PHE A 240 -19.24 8.44 28.15
CA PHE A 240 -18.41 7.87 29.20
C PHE A 240 -18.17 8.85 30.35
N SER A 241 -18.12 8.32 31.56
CA SER A 241 -17.68 9.06 32.73
C SER A 241 -16.21 9.46 32.60
N ARG A 242 -15.81 10.47 33.38
CA ARG A 242 -14.40 10.82 33.54
C ARG A 242 -13.61 9.60 34.00
N ILE A 243 -12.38 9.47 33.49
CA ILE A 243 -11.43 8.44 33.95
C ILE A 243 -11.13 8.68 35.43
N ARG A 244 -11.14 7.61 36.23
CA ARG A 244 -10.84 7.62 37.66
C ARG A 244 -9.97 6.43 38.02
N THR A 245 -9.13 6.57 39.03
CA THR A 245 -8.48 5.40 39.64
C THR A 245 -9.53 4.42 40.16
N LEU A 246 -9.34 3.14 39.89
CA LEU A 246 -10.14 2.05 40.41
C LEU A 246 -9.74 1.81 41.88
N HIS A 247 -10.52 2.36 42.81
CA HIS A 247 -10.27 2.27 44.24
C HIS A 247 -11.59 2.16 45.00
N LYS A 248 -11.59 1.64 46.24
CA LYS A 248 -12.81 1.53 47.07
C LYS A 248 -13.56 2.86 47.21
N LYS A 249 -12.81 3.98 47.24
CA LYS A 249 -13.35 5.35 47.32
C LYS A 249 -14.12 5.79 46.06
N SER A 250 -13.85 5.22 44.88
CA SER A 250 -14.54 5.59 43.64
C SER A 250 -15.80 4.77 43.38
N LEU A 251 -16.00 3.64 44.08
CA LEU A 251 -17.17 2.76 43.93
C LEU A 251 -18.54 3.45 44.11
N PRO A 252 -18.75 4.35 45.10
CA PRO A 252 -20.05 4.98 45.28
C PRO A 252 -20.48 5.83 44.07
N MET A 253 -19.52 6.36 43.32
CA MET A 253 -19.77 7.17 42.12
C MET A 253 -20.23 6.33 40.92
N ILE A 254 -19.94 5.03 40.92
CA ILE A 254 -20.35 4.12 39.84
C ILE A 254 -21.83 3.76 40.04
N PRO A 255 -22.70 3.93 39.02
CA PRO A 255 -24.12 3.65 39.14
C PRO A 255 -24.39 2.13 39.21
N LYS A 256 -25.42 1.74 39.97
CA LYS A 256 -26.01 0.39 39.92
C LYS A 256 -26.94 0.28 38.70
N ARG A 257 -26.40 0.43 37.49
CA ARG A 257 -27.14 0.38 36.22
C ARG A 257 -26.45 -0.53 35.20
N THR A 258 -27.19 -0.89 34.17
CA THR A 258 -26.67 -1.54 32.96
C THR A 258 -25.72 -0.62 32.21
N GLY A 259 -24.67 -1.17 31.63
CA GLY A 259 -23.73 -0.37 30.83
C GLY A 259 -22.44 -1.10 30.46
N VAL A 260 -21.55 -0.32 29.86
CA VAL A 260 -20.20 -0.73 29.49
C VAL A 260 -19.16 -0.01 30.33
N TYR A 261 -17.97 -0.58 30.45
CA TYR A 261 -16.84 0.01 31.16
C TYR A 261 -15.52 -0.31 30.46
N GLU A 262 -14.55 0.56 30.68
CA GLU A 262 -13.19 0.45 30.18
C GLU A 262 -12.23 0.40 31.36
N ILE A 263 -11.33 -0.58 31.37
CA ILE A 263 -10.20 -0.63 32.28
C ILE A 263 -8.94 -0.25 31.51
N SER A 264 -8.17 0.67 32.09
CA SER A 264 -6.88 1.12 31.55
C SER A 264 -5.82 1.17 32.65
N ILE A 265 -4.55 1.34 32.26
CA ILE A 265 -3.41 1.48 33.17
C ILE A 265 -2.64 2.77 32.88
N ASN A 266 -1.72 3.16 33.78
CA ASN A 266 -0.87 4.33 33.58
C ASN A 266 0.27 4.13 32.54
N LYS A 267 0.45 2.91 32.02
CA LYS A 267 1.51 2.56 31.06
C LYS A 267 0.96 2.21 29.68
N ASP A 268 1.71 2.56 28.64
CA ASP A 268 1.35 2.23 27.27
C ASP A 268 1.69 0.77 26.94
N ILE A 269 0.69 0.03 26.44
CA ILE A 269 0.85 -1.34 25.94
C ILE A 269 0.98 -1.29 24.42
N LYS A 270 1.94 -2.05 23.88
CA LYS A 270 2.15 -2.18 22.44
C LYS A 270 1.12 -3.14 21.84
N TYR A 271 0.28 -2.63 20.94
CA TYR A 271 -0.54 -3.43 20.03
C TYR A 271 0.07 -3.40 18.62
N GLN A 272 -0.48 -4.19 17.69
CA GLN A 272 0.06 -4.36 16.34
C GLN A 272 0.24 -3.03 15.58
N ASN A 273 -0.74 -2.11 15.68
CA ASN A 273 -0.72 -0.86 14.93
C ASN A 273 -0.28 0.35 15.78
N PHE A 274 -0.76 0.46 17.03
CA PHE A 274 -0.48 1.59 17.91
C PHE A 274 -0.39 1.15 19.38
N ALA A 275 0.19 2.00 20.23
CA ALA A 275 0.16 1.76 21.67
C ALA A 275 -1.14 2.29 22.30
N SER A 276 -1.65 1.62 23.34
CA SER A 276 -2.82 2.05 24.10
C SER A 276 -2.68 1.69 25.58
N ARG A 277 -3.32 2.48 26.44
CA ARG A 277 -3.43 2.23 27.89
C ARG A 277 -4.61 1.34 28.25
N VAL A 278 -5.56 1.19 27.34
CA VAL A 278 -6.76 0.37 27.55
C VAL A 278 -6.35 -1.10 27.51
N ILE A 279 -6.78 -1.84 28.53
CA ILE A 279 -6.51 -3.28 28.65
C ILE A 279 -7.78 -4.12 28.49
N TYR A 280 -8.95 -3.53 28.75
CA TYR A 280 -10.20 -4.25 28.75
C TYR A 280 -11.40 -3.34 28.46
N PHE A 281 -12.30 -3.81 27.60
CA PHE A 281 -13.70 -3.38 27.60
C PHE A 281 -14.57 -4.49 28.16
N GLY A 282 -15.51 -4.12 29.00
CA GLY A 282 -16.49 -5.06 29.54
C GLY A 282 -17.87 -4.47 29.61
N ARG A 283 -18.85 -5.35 29.70
CA ARG A 283 -20.26 -5.00 29.84
C ARG A 283 -20.88 -5.63 31.08
N SER A 284 -21.92 -5.02 31.64
CA SER A 284 -22.61 -5.54 32.82
C SER A 284 -24.05 -5.04 32.92
N ILE A 285 -24.93 -5.87 33.47
CA ILE A 285 -26.27 -5.45 33.92
C ILE A 285 -26.17 -4.58 35.18
N ASN A 286 -25.11 -4.76 35.97
CA ASN A 286 -24.83 -3.95 37.14
C ASN A 286 -23.35 -3.53 37.12
N LEU A 287 -23.11 -2.30 36.66
CA LEU A 287 -21.77 -1.72 36.56
C LEU A 287 -21.06 -1.71 37.91
N ARG A 288 -21.71 -1.25 38.98
CA ARG A 288 -21.10 -1.18 40.32
C ARG A 288 -20.61 -2.54 40.80
N ASN A 289 -21.48 -3.55 40.81
CA ASN A 289 -21.11 -4.89 41.32
C ASN A 289 -20.01 -5.51 40.47
N ARG A 290 -20.07 -5.35 39.14
CA ARG A 290 -19.05 -5.88 38.25
C ARG A 290 -17.71 -5.19 38.44
N ILE A 291 -17.69 -3.86 38.53
CA ILE A 291 -16.44 -3.11 38.70
C ILE A 291 -15.84 -3.38 40.09
N GLN A 292 -16.69 -3.52 41.11
CA GLN A 292 -16.28 -3.91 42.45
C GLN A 292 -15.56 -5.27 42.49
N SER A 293 -15.93 -6.21 41.62
CA SER A 293 -15.24 -7.51 41.54
C SER A 293 -13.77 -7.42 41.14
N TYR A 294 -13.32 -6.29 40.57
CA TYR A 294 -11.93 -6.03 40.23
C TYR A 294 -11.11 -5.39 41.36
N LEU A 295 -11.69 -5.18 42.54
CA LEU A 295 -10.99 -4.63 43.72
C LEU A 295 -10.57 -5.70 44.73
N TYR A 296 -11.01 -6.94 44.56
CA TYR A 296 -10.73 -8.05 45.47
C TYR A 296 -9.74 -9.03 44.87
N ASP A 297 -8.99 -9.70 45.74
CA ASP A 297 -8.20 -10.87 45.38
C ASP A 297 -9.16 -11.96 44.87
N ASN A 298 -8.83 -12.60 43.74
CA ASN A 298 -9.69 -13.51 42.93
C ASN A 298 -10.45 -12.86 41.75
N ILE A 299 -9.79 -11.96 41.01
CA ILE A 299 -10.30 -11.51 39.71
C ILE A 299 -10.35 -12.70 38.72
N LYS A 300 -11.54 -13.03 38.21
CA LYS A 300 -11.72 -14.15 37.25
C LYS A 300 -10.91 -14.02 35.95
N ASN A 301 -10.49 -12.81 35.59
CA ASN A 301 -9.66 -12.55 34.42
C ASN A 301 -8.20 -12.42 34.85
N ALA A 302 -7.42 -13.49 34.69
CA ALA A 302 -6.01 -13.56 35.08
C ALA A 302 -5.15 -12.44 34.45
N VAL A 303 -5.51 -11.94 33.26
CA VAL A 303 -4.80 -10.82 32.63
C VAL A 303 -5.05 -9.53 33.40
N ILE A 304 -6.30 -9.25 33.79
CA ILE A 304 -6.63 -8.07 34.60
C ILE A 304 -5.96 -8.18 35.97
N GLU A 305 -5.97 -9.37 36.58
CA GLU A 305 -5.29 -9.63 37.86
C GLU A 305 -3.80 -9.34 37.79
N TYR A 306 -3.12 -9.81 36.73
CA TYR A 306 -1.71 -9.51 36.48
C TYR A 306 -1.44 -8.00 36.39
N TYR A 307 -2.28 -7.28 35.65
CA TYR A 307 -2.13 -5.82 35.51
C TYR A 307 -2.47 -5.08 36.81
N GLN A 308 -3.43 -5.55 37.61
CA GLN A 308 -3.76 -4.97 38.91
C GLN A 308 -2.59 -5.07 39.90
N LYS A 309 -1.88 -6.20 39.91
CA LYS A 309 -0.70 -6.41 40.77
C LYS A 309 0.51 -5.57 40.33
N SER A 310 0.59 -5.23 39.04
CA SER A 310 1.76 -4.58 38.45
C SER A 310 1.59 -3.08 38.22
N TYR A 311 0.35 -2.59 38.13
CA TYR A 311 0.03 -1.21 37.73
C TYR A 311 -1.23 -0.71 38.43
N GLU A 312 -1.33 0.61 38.55
CA GLU A 312 -2.58 1.26 38.97
C GLU A 312 -3.63 1.12 37.86
N LEU A 313 -4.81 0.62 38.22
CA LEU A 313 -5.94 0.48 37.32
C LEU A 313 -6.80 1.76 37.31
N PHE A 314 -7.24 2.13 36.13
CA PHE A 314 -8.17 3.23 35.88
C PHE A 314 -9.44 2.71 35.25
N ILE A 315 -10.55 3.34 35.59
CA ILE A 315 -11.88 2.96 35.15
C ILE A 315 -12.66 4.17 34.62
N ARG A 316 -13.41 3.93 33.56
CA ARG A 316 -14.52 4.78 33.13
C ARG A 316 -15.68 3.90 32.68
N TYR A 317 -16.90 4.44 32.69
CA TYR A 317 -18.11 3.68 32.39
C TYR A 317 -19.10 4.52 31.60
N PHE A 318 -19.95 3.86 30.82
CA PHE A 318 -21.09 4.45 30.13
C PHE A 318 -22.35 3.64 30.46
N ALA A 319 -23.25 4.26 31.21
CA ALA A 319 -24.53 3.66 31.57
C ALA A 319 -25.49 3.73 30.38
N THR A 320 -25.89 2.57 29.87
CA THR A 320 -26.75 2.46 28.69
C THR A 320 -27.44 1.10 28.66
N TYR A 321 -28.69 1.08 28.18
CA TYR A 321 -29.42 -0.16 27.94
C TYR A 321 -28.90 -0.93 26.72
N ARG A 322 -28.20 -0.25 25.79
CA ARG A 322 -27.60 -0.87 24.59
C ARG A 322 -26.19 -1.41 24.84
N TYR A 323 -25.91 -1.87 26.07
CA TYR A 323 -24.56 -2.21 26.52
C TYR A 323 -23.89 -3.36 25.73
N ILE A 324 -24.68 -4.26 25.15
CA ILE A 324 -24.19 -5.34 24.27
C ILE A 324 -23.63 -4.74 22.97
N GLN A 325 -24.45 -3.97 22.25
CA GLN A 325 -24.09 -3.33 20.99
C GLN A 325 -22.91 -2.36 21.17
N VAL A 326 -22.94 -1.56 22.24
CA VAL A 326 -21.89 -0.58 22.52
C VAL A 326 -20.55 -1.26 22.81
N GLU A 327 -20.53 -2.36 23.57
CA GLU A 327 -19.28 -3.12 23.81
C GLU A 327 -18.73 -3.70 22.51
N GLU A 328 -19.59 -4.29 21.68
CA GLU A 328 -19.19 -4.87 20.39
C GLU A 328 -18.59 -3.81 19.47
N GLU A 329 -19.22 -2.65 19.34
CA GLU A 329 -18.70 -1.53 18.56
C GLU A 329 -17.37 -1.01 19.11
N LEU A 330 -17.20 -0.94 20.44
CA LEU A 330 -15.95 -0.54 21.06
C LEU A 330 -14.82 -1.53 20.72
N LEU A 331 -15.11 -2.83 20.79
CA LEU A 331 -14.13 -3.87 20.46
C LEU A 331 -13.76 -3.87 18.98
N VAL A 332 -14.74 -3.75 18.08
CA VAL A 332 -14.51 -3.65 16.63
C VAL A 332 -13.63 -2.44 16.32
N ARG A 333 -13.99 -1.26 16.83
CA ARG A 333 -13.21 -0.03 16.59
C ARG A 333 -11.82 -0.09 17.20
N PHE A 334 -11.68 -0.73 18.37
CA PHE A 334 -10.38 -0.96 18.97
C PHE A 334 -9.52 -1.85 18.06
N MET A 335 -10.09 -2.95 17.56
CA MET A 335 -9.39 -3.88 16.66
C MET A 335 -9.01 -3.22 15.33
N ASP A 336 -9.92 -2.49 14.69
CA ASP A 336 -9.66 -1.75 13.45
C ASP A 336 -8.48 -0.78 13.60
N LYS A 337 -8.40 -0.14 14.76
CA LYS A 337 -7.37 0.86 15.03
C LYS A 337 -6.05 0.23 15.46
N PHE A 338 -6.07 -0.66 16.45
CA PHE A 338 -4.86 -1.19 17.10
C PHE A 338 -4.38 -2.51 16.51
N GLY A 339 -5.15 -3.13 15.62
CA GLY A 339 -4.85 -4.38 14.93
C GLY A 339 -5.21 -5.64 15.73
N SER A 340 -5.53 -5.50 17.01
CA SER A 340 -5.98 -6.61 17.86
C SER A 340 -6.93 -6.12 18.96
N LEU A 341 -7.58 -7.06 19.65
CA LEU A 341 -8.40 -6.76 20.83
C LEU A 341 -7.53 -6.25 21.99
N PRO A 342 -8.12 -5.54 22.98
CA PRO A 342 -7.43 -5.23 24.23
C PRO A 342 -6.91 -6.51 24.88
N VAL A 343 -5.74 -6.44 25.52
CA VAL A 343 -5.00 -7.62 25.99
C VAL A 343 -5.80 -8.54 26.93
N ALA A 344 -6.75 -8.00 27.68
CA ALA A 344 -7.58 -8.78 28.61
C ALA A 344 -8.94 -9.19 28.01
N ASN A 345 -9.27 -8.79 26.79
CA ASN A 345 -10.45 -9.27 26.06
C ASN A 345 -10.11 -10.59 25.35
N LYS A 346 -10.93 -11.61 25.56
CA LYS A 346 -10.83 -12.86 24.80
C LYS A 346 -11.44 -12.66 23.41
N CYS A 347 -10.87 -13.31 22.39
CA CYS A 347 -11.50 -13.41 21.09
C CYS A 347 -12.89 -14.03 21.27
N PRO A 348 -13.99 -13.40 20.81
CA PRO A 348 -15.30 -13.99 20.92
C PRO A 348 -15.25 -15.35 20.19
N LYS A 349 -15.52 -16.43 20.91
CA LYS A 349 -15.77 -17.73 20.27
C LYS A 349 -16.94 -17.48 19.31
N ARG A 350 -16.69 -17.54 18.00
CA ARG A 350 -17.77 -17.56 16.99
C ARG A 350 -18.70 -18.71 17.41
N LYS A 351 -19.92 -18.35 17.81
CA LYS A 351 -20.99 -19.32 18.01
C LYS A 351 -21.54 -19.73 16.66
#